data_AF-A0A7K7VPA7-F1
#
_entry.id   AF-A0A7K7VPA7-F1
#
_cell.length_a   1.000
_cell.length_b   1.000
_cell.length_c   1.000
_cell.angle_alpha   90.00
_cell.angle_beta   90.00
_cell.angle_gamma   90.00
#
_symmetry.space_group_name_H-M   'P 1'
#
loop_
_entity.id
_entity.type
_entity.pdbx_description
1 polymer ?
#
loop_
_entity_poly.entity_id
_entity_poly.type
_entity_poly.pdbx_seq_one_letter_code
_entity_poly.pdbx_strand_id
1 'polypeptide(L)'
;ECAKGGGSCCKKCTLTHDAMCSDGLCCKGCKYEPRGVSCREAVNECDIPESCTGDSSQCPPNLHKLDGYFCENEQGRCYGGRCKTRDRQCQALWGRGSAERFCYEKLNVEGSERGNCGREGPGWLQCNKQDVLCGFLLCANISGAPRVGELSGDIATTTFFHQNRYVDCRWERVGRGRRRCRCRCRPRAACRRRGGHVQLVDGSDVSYVEDGTPCGPSMLCLDHKCLPASAFNFSACPGSWDGKICFAHGVSGGAGRGARVPRGALTPTPPPPQVCSNEGKCICEPEWTGKDCSVYDPIPEPRPTGDTERYKGPSGTNIIIGSIAGAVLVAAIVLGGTGWGFK
;
A
#
# COMPACT_ATOMS: atom_id res chain seq x y z
N GLU A 1 -22.54 11.06 -2.53
CA GLU A 1 -22.94 10.75 -3.91
C GLU A 1 -23.37 11.94 -4.76
N CYS A 2 -23.99 12.99 -4.20
CA CYS A 2 -24.51 14.11 -5.01
C CYS A 2 -24.09 15.49 -4.45
N ALA A 3 -22.97 15.57 -3.75
CA ALA A 3 -22.61 16.72 -2.92
C ALA A 3 -21.95 17.88 -3.70
N LYS A 4 -21.34 17.61 -4.86
CA LYS A 4 -20.78 18.61 -5.79
C LYS A 4 -20.31 17.91 -7.06
N GLY A 5 -20.94 18.20 -8.21
CA GLY A 5 -20.42 17.80 -9.53
C GLY A 5 -20.68 16.35 -9.92
N GLY A 6 -21.91 16.05 -10.38
CA GLY A 6 -22.29 14.76 -10.97
C GLY A 6 -22.82 14.88 -12.40
N GLY A 7 -22.46 15.97 -13.11
CA GLY A 7 -22.91 16.24 -14.47
C GLY A 7 -24.42 16.06 -14.67
N SER A 8 -24.80 15.26 -15.66
CA SER A 8 -26.20 14.92 -15.98
C SER A 8 -26.83 13.88 -15.04
N CYS A 9 -26.05 13.21 -14.19
CA CYS A 9 -26.50 12.16 -13.29
C CYS A 9 -27.02 12.69 -11.94
N CYS A 10 -26.74 13.95 -11.63
CA CYS A 10 -27.13 14.60 -10.38
C CYS A 10 -27.77 15.97 -10.63
N LYS A 11 -28.95 16.21 -10.05
CA LYS A 11 -29.64 17.50 -10.10
C LYS A 11 -30.13 17.89 -8.71
N LYS A 12 -29.76 19.09 -8.24
CA LYS A 12 -30.13 19.60 -6.90
C LYS A 12 -29.80 18.61 -5.76
N CYS A 13 -28.61 18.01 -5.80
CA CYS A 13 -28.16 16.99 -4.86
C CYS A 13 -29.03 15.72 -4.81
N THR A 14 -29.78 15.45 -5.87
CA THR A 14 -30.58 14.24 -6.04
C THR A 14 -30.18 13.56 -7.34
N LEU A 15 -30.07 12.22 -7.32
CA LEU A 15 -29.82 11.44 -8.52
C LEU A 15 -30.96 11.61 -9.54
N THR A 16 -30.62 11.67 -10.82
CA THR A 16 -31.64 11.71 -11.89
C THR A 16 -32.30 10.34 -12.07
N HIS A 17 -33.39 10.29 -12.85
CA HIS A 17 -34.03 9.02 -13.20
C HIS A 17 -33.00 8.01 -13.75
N ASP A 18 -33.06 6.77 -13.29
CA ASP A 18 -32.13 5.67 -13.60
C ASP A 18 -30.65 5.88 -13.20
N ALA A 19 -30.27 6.99 -12.57
CA ALA A 19 -28.90 7.15 -12.09
C ALA A 19 -28.69 6.37 -10.79
N MET A 20 -27.64 5.55 -10.75
CA MET A 20 -27.18 4.80 -9.58
C MET A 20 -26.01 5.49 -8.88
N CYS A 21 -25.25 6.30 -9.61
CA CYS A 21 -24.12 7.07 -9.11
C CYS A 21 -24.03 8.41 -9.85
N SER A 22 -23.22 9.35 -9.32
CA SER A 22 -22.98 10.64 -9.98
C SER A 22 -21.51 10.96 -10.20
N ASP A 23 -20.65 10.57 -9.27
CA ASP A 23 -19.22 10.84 -9.23
C ASP A 23 -18.45 9.63 -8.71
N GLY A 24 -17.13 9.60 -8.90
CA GLY A 24 -16.24 8.53 -8.42
C GLY A 24 -15.64 7.67 -9.54
N LEU A 25 -14.54 6.97 -9.20
CA LEU A 25 -13.76 6.18 -10.16
C LEU A 25 -14.49 4.93 -10.66
N CYS A 26 -15.50 4.47 -9.92
CA CYS A 26 -16.34 3.33 -10.26
C CYS A 26 -17.72 3.76 -10.78
N CYS A 27 -17.86 4.98 -11.29
CA CYS A 27 -19.09 5.50 -11.87
C CYS A 27 -18.90 5.85 -13.35
N LYS A 28 -19.63 5.17 -14.24
CA LYS A 28 -19.60 5.43 -15.68
C LYS A 28 -21.01 5.48 -16.25
N GLY A 29 -21.34 6.57 -16.93
CA GLY A 29 -22.67 6.75 -17.52
C GLY A 29 -23.81 6.69 -16.49
N CYS A 30 -23.62 7.27 -15.30
CA CYS A 30 -24.57 7.22 -14.18
C CYS A 30 -24.85 5.82 -13.61
N LYS A 31 -24.05 4.81 -13.96
CA LYS A 31 -24.14 3.44 -13.48
C LYS A 31 -22.83 3.02 -12.81
N TYR A 32 -22.91 2.11 -11.84
CA TYR A 32 -21.72 1.51 -11.25
C TYR A 32 -20.96 0.72 -12.31
N GLU A 33 -19.64 0.82 -12.29
CA GLU A 33 -18.77 -0.08 -13.04
C GLU A 33 -18.94 -1.51 -12.52
N PRO A 34 -18.89 -2.54 -13.40
CA PRO A 34 -18.96 -3.93 -12.99
C PRO A 34 -17.89 -4.32 -11.95
N ARG A 35 -18.20 -5.33 -11.14
CA ARG A 35 -17.24 -5.93 -10.21
C ARG A 35 -15.98 -6.37 -10.96
N GLY A 36 -14.81 -6.06 -10.41
CA GLY A 36 -13.52 -6.47 -10.98
C GLY A 36 -12.91 -5.48 -11.98
N VAL A 37 -13.60 -4.39 -12.33
CA VAL A 37 -12.98 -3.29 -13.10
C VAL A 37 -11.95 -2.58 -12.24
N SER A 38 -10.70 -2.53 -12.71
CA SER A 38 -9.61 -1.83 -12.01
C SER A 38 -9.91 -0.33 -11.90
N CYS A 39 -9.94 0.19 -10.67
CA CYS A 39 -10.10 1.62 -10.40
C CYS A 39 -8.80 2.26 -9.89
N ARG A 40 -7.85 1.45 -9.41
CA ARG A 40 -6.50 1.89 -9.05
C ARG A 40 -5.49 0.78 -9.33
N GLU A 41 -4.46 1.14 -10.09
CA GLU A 41 -3.32 0.26 -10.34
C GLU A 41 -2.33 0.27 -9.16
N ALA A 42 -1.61 -0.83 -8.96
CA ALA A 42 -0.55 -0.93 -7.97
C ALA A 42 0.65 -0.05 -8.37
N VAL A 43 1.14 0.77 -7.46
CA VAL A 43 2.27 1.69 -7.72
C VAL A 43 3.63 1.00 -7.58
N ASN A 44 3.68 -0.13 -6.86
CA ASN A 44 4.88 -0.93 -6.66
C ASN A 44 4.52 -2.37 -6.27
N GLU A 45 5.51 -3.27 -6.20
CA GLU A 45 5.30 -4.70 -5.88
C GLU A 45 4.72 -4.97 -4.48
N CYS A 46 4.78 -4.01 -3.56
CA CYS A 46 4.20 -4.08 -2.22
C CYS A 46 2.80 -3.46 -2.14
N ASP A 47 2.31 -2.88 -3.23
CA ASP A 47 0.99 -2.27 -3.32
C ASP A 47 -0.01 -3.27 -3.94
N ILE A 48 -1.29 -3.12 -3.61
CA ILE A 48 -2.36 -4.01 -4.08
C ILE A 48 -3.23 -3.19 -5.05
N PRO A 49 -3.55 -3.70 -6.25
CA PRO A 49 -4.49 -3.01 -7.13
C PRO A 49 -5.93 -3.17 -6.60
N GLU A 50 -6.72 -2.11 -6.62
CA GLU A 50 -8.14 -2.15 -6.25
C GLU A 50 -9.05 -2.18 -7.47
N SER A 51 -10.12 -2.94 -7.31
CA SER A 51 -11.16 -3.10 -8.31
C SER A 51 -12.51 -2.66 -7.74
N CYS A 52 -13.36 -2.12 -8.61
CA CYS A 52 -14.73 -1.76 -8.29
C CYS A 52 -15.49 -2.99 -7.75
N THR A 53 -16.34 -2.76 -6.74
CA THR A 53 -17.13 -3.80 -6.08
C THR A 53 -18.40 -4.17 -6.87
N GLY A 54 -18.85 -3.27 -7.75
CA GLY A 54 -20.08 -3.39 -8.53
C GLY A 54 -21.31 -2.73 -7.91
N ASP A 55 -21.20 -2.26 -6.66
CA ASP A 55 -22.30 -1.70 -5.86
C ASP A 55 -21.97 -0.33 -5.24
N SER A 56 -20.81 0.23 -5.58
CA SER A 56 -20.31 1.52 -5.08
C SER A 56 -19.73 2.35 -6.21
N SER A 57 -19.92 3.67 -6.12
CA SER A 57 -19.35 4.66 -7.03
C SER A 57 -17.87 4.97 -6.73
N GLN A 58 -17.45 4.70 -5.50
CA GLN A 58 -16.10 4.96 -5.02
C GLN A 58 -15.21 3.73 -5.17
N CYS A 59 -13.95 3.95 -5.56
CA CYS A 59 -12.93 2.91 -5.49
C CYS A 59 -12.72 2.50 -4.01
N PRO A 60 -12.51 1.22 -3.70
CA PRO A 60 -12.21 0.78 -2.35
C PRO A 60 -11.00 1.51 -1.73
N PRO A 61 -10.88 1.53 -0.39
CA PRO A 61 -9.72 2.10 0.27
C PRO A 61 -8.42 1.48 -0.25
N ASN A 62 -7.39 2.32 -0.38
CA ASN A 62 -6.05 1.88 -0.78
C ASN A 62 -5.46 0.95 0.27
N LEU A 63 -5.20 -0.29 -0.12
CA LEU A 63 -4.54 -1.31 0.69
C LEU A 63 -3.21 -1.68 0.07
N HIS A 64 -2.28 -2.12 0.92
CA HIS A 64 -0.99 -2.62 0.49
C HIS A 64 -0.74 -4.00 1.08
N LYS A 65 0.24 -4.73 0.53
CA LYS A 65 0.67 -6.03 1.06
C LYS A 65 1.06 -5.85 2.52
N LEU A 66 0.71 -6.84 3.33
CA LEU A 66 1.16 -6.93 4.71
C LEU A 66 2.70 -6.85 4.77
N ASP A 67 3.20 -6.32 5.88
CA ASP A 67 4.64 -6.29 6.12
C ASP A 67 5.22 -7.72 6.16
N GLY A 68 6.44 -7.87 5.62
CA GLY A 68 7.15 -9.14 5.54
C GLY A 68 7.09 -9.84 4.18
N TYR A 69 6.21 -9.43 3.27
CA TYR A 69 6.22 -9.94 1.88
C TYR A 69 7.57 -9.66 1.22
N PHE A 70 8.08 -10.61 0.43
CA PHE A 70 9.29 -10.38 -0.37
C PHE A 70 8.98 -9.43 -1.54
N CYS A 71 9.98 -8.63 -1.92
CA CYS A 71 9.96 -7.78 -3.09
C CYS A 71 11.36 -7.71 -3.72
N GLU A 72 11.47 -7.24 -4.96
CA GLU A 72 12.72 -7.09 -5.71
C GLU A 72 13.54 -8.41 -5.78
N ASN A 73 12.90 -9.47 -6.28
CA ASN A 73 13.49 -10.82 -6.38
C ASN A 73 14.10 -11.30 -5.04
N GLU A 74 13.32 -11.17 -3.96
CA GLU A 74 13.68 -11.56 -2.60
C GLU A 74 14.82 -10.77 -1.93
N GLN A 75 15.32 -9.72 -2.58
CA GLN A 75 16.35 -8.84 -2.01
C GLN A 75 15.79 -7.85 -0.99
N GLY A 76 14.48 -7.59 -1.04
CA GLY A 76 13.77 -6.66 -0.18
C GLY A 76 12.58 -7.26 0.54
N ARG A 77 12.04 -6.48 1.48
CA ARG A 77 10.78 -6.77 2.16
C ARG A 77 9.81 -5.60 2.07
N CYS A 78 8.54 -5.90 1.92
CA CYS A 78 7.46 -4.94 2.08
C CYS A 78 7.37 -4.53 3.55
N TYR A 79 7.42 -3.23 3.80
CA TYR A 79 7.24 -2.63 5.11
C TYR A 79 6.58 -1.26 4.95
N GLY A 80 5.38 -1.08 5.51
CA GLY A 80 4.57 0.13 5.32
C GLY A 80 4.21 0.40 3.85
N GLY A 81 3.93 -0.65 3.08
CA GLY A 81 3.52 -0.54 1.67
C GLY A 81 4.63 -0.18 0.69
N ARG A 82 5.89 -0.17 1.14
CA ARG A 82 7.07 0.07 0.30
C ARG A 82 8.05 -1.09 0.40
N CYS A 83 8.73 -1.36 -0.70
CA CYS A 83 9.83 -2.32 -0.72
C CYS A 83 11.09 -1.69 -0.10
N LYS A 84 11.55 -2.26 1.02
CA LYS A 84 12.74 -1.82 1.76
C LYS A 84 13.97 -2.61 1.32
N THR A 85 14.96 -1.90 0.81
CA THR A 85 16.33 -2.40 0.54
C THR A 85 17.33 -1.29 0.81
N ARG A 86 18.56 -1.64 1.24
CA ARG A 86 19.66 -0.67 1.36
C ARG A 86 19.95 0.01 0.02
N ASP A 87 19.88 -0.75 -1.07
CA ASP A 87 20.09 -0.24 -2.43
C ASP A 87 19.06 0.81 -2.82
N ARG A 88 17.76 0.59 -2.59
CA ARG A 88 16.73 1.60 -2.88
C ARG A 88 16.91 2.84 -2.02
N GLN A 89 17.27 2.67 -0.75
CA GLN A 89 17.52 3.80 0.14
C GLN A 89 18.70 4.65 -0.37
N CYS A 90 19.82 4.02 -0.72
CA CYS A 90 20.97 4.70 -1.33
C CYS A 90 20.61 5.32 -2.70
N GLN A 91 19.77 4.67 -3.51
CA GLN A 91 19.38 5.16 -4.82
C GLN A 91 18.48 6.41 -4.72
N ALA A 92 17.61 6.44 -3.71
CA ALA A 92 16.78 7.60 -3.41
C ALA A 92 17.62 8.79 -2.92
N LEU A 93 18.58 8.56 -2.03
CA LEU A 93 19.41 9.61 -1.44
C LEU A 93 20.51 10.11 -2.37
N TRP A 94 21.21 9.21 -3.05
CA TRP A 94 22.45 9.51 -3.78
C TRP A 94 22.41 9.13 -5.27
N GLY A 95 21.38 8.39 -5.72
CA GLY A 95 21.39 7.81 -7.07
C GLY A 95 22.50 6.78 -7.26
N ARG A 96 22.85 6.07 -6.19
CA ARG A 96 23.86 5.01 -6.14
C ARG A 96 23.34 3.80 -5.36
N GLY A 97 23.96 2.64 -5.55
CA GLY A 97 23.65 1.44 -4.79
C GLY A 97 24.22 1.44 -3.37
N SER A 98 23.84 0.43 -2.60
CA SER A 98 24.42 0.15 -1.28
C SER A 98 25.90 -0.18 -1.41
N ALA A 99 26.68 0.18 -0.40
CA ALA A 99 28.04 -0.30 -0.26
C ALA A 99 28.07 -1.81 -0.04
N GLU A 100 29.24 -2.42 -0.31
CA GLU A 100 29.47 -3.84 -0.05
C GLU A 100 29.33 -4.14 1.45
N ARG A 101 28.84 -5.35 1.76
CA ARG A 101 28.65 -5.83 3.15
C ARG A 101 29.90 -5.64 4.02
N PHE A 102 31.07 -5.82 3.43
CA PHE A 102 32.36 -5.62 4.11
C PHE A 102 32.49 -4.22 4.73
N CYS A 103 32.01 -3.15 4.06
CA CYS A 103 32.08 -1.79 4.59
C CYS A 103 31.25 -1.65 5.87
N TYR A 104 30.06 -2.24 5.91
CA TYR A 104 29.21 -2.27 7.11
C TYR A 104 29.92 -3.04 8.24
N GLU A 105 30.44 -4.22 7.94
CA GLU A 105 31.13 -5.07 8.93
C GLU A 105 32.40 -4.44 9.52
N LYS A 106 33.05 -3.50 8.79
CA LYS A 106 34.23 -2.78 9.26
C LYS A 106 33.91 -1.47 9.95
N LEU A 107 33.03 -0.65 9.39
CA LEU A 107 32.80 0.70 9.90
C LEU A 107 31.78 0.72 11.04
N ASN A 108 30.69 -0.05 10.95
CA ASN A 108 29.60 0.03 11.93
C ASN A 108 29.97 -0.56 13.30
N VAL A 109 30.89 -1.53 13.33
CA VAL A 109 31.42 -2.10 14.58
C VAL A 109 32.32 -1.14 15.35
N GLU A 110 32.83 -0.09 14.70
CA GLU A 110 33.75 0.85 15.36
C GLU A 110 33.03 1.82 16.30
N GLY A 111 31.75 2.12 16.03
CA GLY A 111 30.96 3.08 16.79
C GLY A 111 31.57 4.46 16.75
N SER A 112 31.63 5.04 15.56
CA SER A 112 32.22 6.34 15.29
C SER A 112 31.37 7.13 14.30
N GLU A 113 31.80 8.35 13.95
CA GLU A 113 31.10 9.18 12.96
C GLU A 113 31.08 8.56 11.55
N ARG A 114 31.94 7.57 11.28
CA ARG A 114 32.00 6.85 10.00
C ARG A 114 31.16 5.58 9.94
N GLY A 115 30.63 5.14 11.07
CA GLY A 115 29.78 3.96 11.17
C GLY A 115 29.44 3.65 12.62
N ASN A 116 28.15 3.46 12.92
CA ASN A 116 27.63 3.28 14.27
C ASN A 116 26.19 2.75 14.23
N CYS A 117 25.65 2.33 15.38
CA CYS A 117 24.25 1.89 15.56
C CYS A 117 23.43 2.93 16.33
N GLY A 118 23.63 4.21 16.01
CA GLY A 118 22.95 5.32 16.65
C GLY A 118 23.83 6.04 17.67
N ARG A 119 23.19 6.82 18.53
CA ARG A 119 23.86 7.66 19.52
C ARG A 119 23.35 7.35 20.92
N GLU A 120 24.27 7.38 21.88
CA GLU A 120 23.96 7.35 23.31
C GLU A 120 24.58 8.60 23.96
N GLY A 121 23.73 9.60 24.22
CA GLY A 121 24.19 10.92 24.66
C GLY A 121 25.15 11.56 23.64
N PRO A 122 26.38 11.96 24.04
CA PRO A 122 27.38 12.48 23.12
C PRO A 122 28.14 11.40 22.33
N GLY A 123 28.03 10.14 22.76
CA GLY A 123 28.78 9.00 22.21
C GLY A 123 28.07 8.35 21.03
N TRP A 124 28.86 7.68 20.20
CA TRP A 124 28.38 6.82 19.13
C TRP A 124 28.26 5.39 19.65
N LEU A 125 27.17 4.72 19.33
CA LEU A 125 26.97 3.33 19.74
C LEU A 125 27.70 2.40 18.76
N GLN A 126 28.52 1.49 19.28
CA GLN A 126 29.11 0.42 18.49
C GLN A 126 28.04 -0.60 18.10
N CYS A 127 28.01 -1.01 16.84
CA CYS A 127 27.13 -2.10 16.42
C CYS A 127 27.67 -3.45 16.89
N ASN A 128 26.77 -4.34 17.31
CA ASN A 128 27.09 -5.76 17.38
C ASN A 128 27.32 -6.30 15.97
N LYS A 129 28.08 -7.39 15.86
CA LYS A 129 28.35 -8.05 14.56
C LYS A 129 27.09 -8.45 13.80
N GLN A 130 26.01 -8.78 14.50
CA GLN A 130 24.71 -9.14 13.90
C GLN A 130 23.95 -7.91 13.39
N ASP A 131 24.16 -6.74 14.01
CA ASP A 131 23.41 -5.51 13.79
C ASP A 131 24.07 -4.58 12.76
N VAL A 132 25.27 -4.92 12.28
CA VAL A 132 26.08 -4.07 11.38
C VAL A 132 25.33 -3.64 10.12
N LEU A 133 24.36 -4.42 9.64
CA LEU A 133 23.55 -4.11 8.47
C LEU A 133 22.29 -3.27 8.77
N CYS A 134 22.05 -2.93 10.03
CA CYS A 134 20.94 -2.09 10.50
C CYS A 134 21.41 -0.77 11.12
N GLY A 135 22.72 -0.57 11.24
CA GLY A 135 23.32 0.68 11.70
C GLY A 135 23.36 1.76 10.62
N PHE A 136 24.45 2.52 10.60
CA PHE A 136 24.68 3.60 9.66
C PHE A 136 24.65 3.10 8.20
N LEU A 137 23.93 3.82 7.34
CA LEU A 137 23.79 3.51 5.92
C LEU A 137 25.06 3.88 5.16
N LEU A 138 25.59 2.92 4.39
CA LEU A 138 26.78 3.11 3.57
C LEU A 138 26.42 2.88 2.10
N CYS A 139 26.74 3.86 1.26
CA CYS A 139 26.42 3.84 -0.17
C CYS A 139 27.69 3.82 -1.02
N ALA A 140 27.67 3.06 -2.12
CA ALA A 140 28.82 2.92 -3.01
C ALA A 140 29.00 4.16 -3.90
N ASN A 141 30.24 4.53 -4.21
CA ASN A 141 30.57 5.54 -5.23
C ASN A 141 29.78 6.88 -5.10
N ILE A 142 29.50 7.29 -3.86
CA ILE A 142 28.86 8.58 -3.59
C ILE A 142 29.84 9.73 -3.81
N SER A 143 29.33 10.80 -4.42
CA SER A 143 30.08 12.01 -4.75
C SER A 143 29.12 13.20 -4.84
N GLY A 144 29.56 14.39 -4.42
CA GLY A 144 28.76 15.61 -4.53
C GLY A 144 27.64 15.71 -3.48
N ALA A 145 26.58 16.44 -3.81
CA ALA A 145 25.43 16.64 -2.93
C ALA A 145 24.38 15.53 -3.11
N PRO A 146 23.64 15.14 -2.05
CA PRO A 146 22.54 14.19 -2.15
C PRO A 146 21.40 14.76 -3.00
N ARG A 147 20.58 13.87 -3.57
CA ARG A 147 19.36 14.22 -4.32
C ARG A 147 18.26 14.75 -3.42
N VAL A 148 18.26 14.31 -2.16
CA VAL A 148 17.27 14.64 -1.14
C VAL A 148 17.98 15.02 0.16
N GLY A 149 17.60 16.13 0.77
CA GLY A 149 18.21 16.66 1.99
C GLY A 149 19.35 17.65 1.73
N GLU A 150 19.88 18.25 2.80
CA GLU A 150 21.07 19.12 2.77
C GLU A 150 22.25 18.34 3.37
N LEU A 151 23.38 18.31 2.66
CA LEU A 151 24.61 17.72 3.18
C LEU A 151 25.20 18.66 4.24
N SER A 152 25.36 18.19 5.48
CA SER A 152 25.87 19.04 6.56
C SER A 152 27.40 19.07 6.64
N GLY A 153 28.11 18.33 5.78
CA GLY A 153 29.57 18.24 5.74
C GLY A 153 30.11 17.83 4.37
N ASP A 154 31.17 17.00 4.36
CA ASP A 154 31.82 16.51 3.15
C ASP A 154 31.76 14.97 3.11
N ILE A 155 31.89 14.39 1.92
CA ILE A 155 32.02 12.94 1.77
C ILE A 155 33.46 12.52 2.11
N ALA A 156 33.59 11.57 3.02
CA ALA A 156 34.86 10.93 3.38
C ALA A 156 34.94 9.53 2.77
N THR A 157 36.16 9.03 2.59
CA THR A 157 36.44 7.70 2.03
C THR A 157 37.62 7.07 2.76
N THR A 158 37.53 5.74 2.94
CA THR A 158 38.65 4.91 3.40
C THR A 158 38.69 3.66 2.53
N THR A 159 39.89 3.31 2.08
CA THR A 159 40.11 2.14 1.24
C THR A 159 40.67 0.99 2.09
N PHE A 160 40.12 -0.20 1.90
CA PHE A 160 40.57 -1.42 2.57
C PHE A 160 40.97 -2.46 1.53
N PHE A 161 41.89 -3.35 1.88
CA PHE A 161 42.21 -4.51 1.06
C PHE A 161 41.39 -5.73 1.54
N HIS A 162 40.52 -6.26 0.68
CA HIS A 162 39.62 -7.38 0.99
C HIS A 162 39.44 -8.28 -0.24
N GLN A 163 39.50 -9.61 -0.07
CA GLN A 163 39.33 -10.59 -1.15
C GLN A 163 40.16 -10.26 -2.42
N ASN A 164 41.43 -9.91 -2.23
CA ASN A 164 42.37 -9.57 -3.30
C ASN A 164 41.99 -8.35 -4.16
N ARG A 165 41.17 -7.44 -3.62
CA ARG A 165 40.83 -6.14 -4.22
C ARG A 165 40.81 -5.02 -3.19
N TYR A 166 40.96 -3.79 -3.66
CA TYR A 166 40.74 -2.60 -2.86
C TYR A 166 39.24 -2.23 -2.87
N VAL A 167 38.67 -2.03 -1.69
CA VAL A 167 37.26 -1.65 -1.48
C VAL A 167 37.21 -0.27 -0.84
N ASP A 168 36.58 0.67 -1.53
CA ASP A 168 36.37 2.05 -1.06
C ASP A 168 35.06 2.13 -0.25
N CYS A 169 35.19 2.34 1.05
CA CYS A 169 34.05 2.60 1.92
C CYS A 169 33.90 4.11 2.12
N ARG A 170 32.77 4.65 1.65
CA ARG A 170 32.46 6.08 1.67
C ARG A 170 31.34 6.38 2.66
N TRP A 171 31.42 7.52 3.33
CA TRP A 171 30.41 7.97 4.29
C TRP A 171 30.35 9.50 4.33
N GLU A 172 29.27 10.05 4.90
CA GLU A 172 29.17 11.48 5.18
C GLU A 172 29.95 11.82 6.46
N ARG A 173 30.95 12.70 6.35
CA ARG A 173 31.58 13.31 7.52
C ARG A 173 30.64 14.37 8.08
N VAL A 174 30.29 14.26 9.36
CA VAL A 174 29.53 15.31 10.05
C VAL A 174 30.37 16.58 10.05
N GLY A 175 29.96 17.58 9.26
CA GLY A 175 30.61 18.87 9.28
C GLY A 175 30.51 19.47 10.67
N ARG A 176 31.60 20.06 11.16
CA ARG A 176 31.51 21.01 12.29
C ARG A 176 30.64 22.16 11.80
N GLY A 177 29.33 22.10 12.06
CA GLY A 177 28.33 22.96 11.44
C GLY A 177 28.80 24.41 11.36
N ARG A 178 28.76 25.00 10.15
CA ARG A 178 28.98 26.44 10.01
C ARG A 178 27.99 27.12 10.96
N ARG A 179 28.49 28.06 11.78
CA ARG A 179 27.65 28.83 12.70
C ARG A 179 26.58 29.57 11.89
N ARG A 180 25.37 29.01 11.72
CA ARG A 180 24.19 29.80 11.37
C ARG A 180 23.78 30.57 12.62
N CYS A 181 24.57 31.57 12.99
CA CYS A 181 24.11 32.61 13.89
C CYS A 181 23.01 33.37 13.13
N ARG A 182 21.74 33.18 13.49
CA ARG A 182 20.78 34.26 13.25
C ARG A 182 21.29 35.42 14.10
N CYS A 183 21.79 36.46 13.46
CA CYS A 183 22.08 37.73 14.11
C CYS A 183 20.75 38.30 14.64
N ARG A 184 20.33 37.87 15.84
CA ARG A 184 19.47 38.67 16.70
C ARG A 184 20.39 39.22 17.78
N CYS A 185 20.44 40.54 17.84
CA CYS A 185 21.15 41.34 18.82
C CYS A 185 20.63 41.06 20.24
N ARG A 186 20.99 39.91 20.84
CA ARG A 186 20.79 39.62 22.27
C ARG A 186 22.04 38.96 22.86
N PRO A 187 22.44 39.29 24.11
CA PRO A 187 23.78 38.98 24.62
C PRO A 187 24.03 37.51 25.00
N ARG A 188 23.10 36.58 24.74
CA ARG A 188 23.23 35.15 25.07
C ARG A 188 22.49 34.25 24.07
N ALA A 189 22.82 34.37 22.79
CA ALA A 189 22.35 33.39 21.80
C ALA A 189 23.15 32.08 21.98
N ALA A 190 22.53 31.07 22.58
CA ALA A 190 23.06 29.71 22.59
C ALA A 190 23.15 29.21 21.14
N CYS A 191 24.36 29.14 20.59
CA CYS A 191 24.61 28.47 19.32
C CYS A 191 24.41 26.97 19.54
N ARG A 192 23.26 26.43 19.16
CA ARG A 192 23.04 24.98 19.18
C ARG A 192 23.84 24.36 18.03
N ARG A 193 24.93 23.66 18.36
CA ARG A 193 25.66 22.82 17.40
C ARG A 193 24.74 21.66 17.03
N ARG A 194 24.05 21.73 15.90
CA ARG A 194 23.54 20.52 15.24
C ARG A 194 24.62 20.11 14.24
N GLY A 195 25.55 19.26 14.67
CA GLY A 195 26.26 18.40 13.75
C GLY A 195 25.31 17.24 13.49
N GLY A 196 24.70 17.22 12.31
CA GLY A 196 23.79 16.16 11.88
C GLY A 196 24.32 15.54 10.60
N HIS A 197 23.94 14.31 10.34
CA HIS A 197 24.04 13.69 9.02
C HIS A 197 22.93 14.27 8.11
N VAL A 198 22.77 13.76 6.88
CA VAL A 198 21.69 14.16 5.94
C VAL A 198 20.35 14.14 6.69
N GLN A 199 19.83 15.32 6.94
CA GLN A 199 18.51 15.51 7.54
C GLN A 199 17.54 15.91 6.46
N LEU A 200 16.39 15.24 6.45
CA LEU A 200 15.24 15.71 5.69
C LEU A 200 14.71 17.01 6.31
N VAL A 201 13.91 17.74 5.52
CA VAL A 201 13.34 19.03 5.92
C VAL A 201 12.41 18.91 7.14
N ASP A 202 11.82 17.74 7.34
CA ASP A 202 10.97 17.38 8.49
C ASP A 202 11.77 16.99 9.75
N GLY A 203 13.11 16.90 9.65
CA GLY A 203 14.00 16.52 10.74
C GLY A 203 14.23 15.02 10.90
N SER A 204 13.70 14.19 9.99
CA SER A 204 13.96 12.74 9.95
C SER A 204 15.42 12.48 9.55
N ASP A 205 16.08 11.56 10.27
CA ASP A 205 17.46 11.14 9.98
C ASP A 205 17.45 9.97 9.00
N VAL A 206 17.89 10.23 7.75
CA VAL A 206 17.92 9.22 6.67
C VAL A 206 19.27 8.51 6.55
N SER A 207 20.13 8.71 7.55
CA SER A 207 21.53 8.27 7.52
C SER A 207 21.72 6.86 8.09
N TYR A 208 20.65 6.27 8.60
CA TYR A 208 20.60 4.91 9.11
C TYR A 208 19.74 4.04 8.22
N VAL A 209 20.02 2.74 8.22
CA VAL A 209 19.21 1.77 7.48
C VAL A 209 17.78 1.80 8.00
N GLU A 210 16.81 1.93 7.09
CA GLU A 210 15.39 2.00 7.45
C GLU A 210 14.86 0.70 8.07
N ASP A 211 13.89 0.82 8.97
CA ASP A 211 13.18 -0.32 9.54
C ASP A 211 12.47 -1.15 8.46
N GLY A 212 12.41 -2.46 8.69
CA GLY A 212 11.90 -3.45 7.74
C GLY A 212 12.91 -3.88 6.67
N THR A 213 14.12 -3.28 6.64
CA THR A 213 15.16 -3.67 5.66
C THR A 213 15.76 -5.04 6.00
N PRO A 214 15.94 -5.96 5.02
CA PRO A 214 16.55 -7.26 5.28
C PRO A 214 18.02 -7.16 5.73
N CYS A 215 18.37 -7.80 6.84
CA CYS A 215 19.75 -7.87 7.35
C CYS A 215 20.32 -9.30 7.37
N GLY A 216 19.51 -10.30 7.05
CA GLY A 216 19.89 -11.70 6.93
C GLY A 216 18.72 -12.59 6.50
N PRO A 217 18.92 -13.90 6.38
CA PRO A 217 17.84 -14.85 6.07
C PRO A 217 16.75 -14.76 7.14
N SER A 218 15.52 -14.40 6.73
CA SER A 218 14.38 -14.19 7.63
C SER A 218 14.65 -13.21 8.79
N MET A 219 15.51 -12.20 8.59
CA MET A 219 15.85 -11.19 9.59
C MET A 219 15.70 -9.78 9.00
N LEU A 220 15.22 -8.84 9.82
CA LEU A 220 14.89 -7.47 9.43
C LEU A 220 15.41 -6.45 10.45
N CYS A 221 15.64 -5.23 9.99
CA CYS A 221 16.05 -4.12 10.83
C CYS A 221 14.86 -3.53 11.60
N LEU A 222 15.05 -3.31 12.90
CA LEU A 222 14.16 -2.51 13.74
C LEU A 222 15.00 -1.82 14.81
N ASP A 223 14.90 -0.48 14.92
CA ASP A 223 15.64 0.32 15.91
C ASP A 223 17.15 0.01 15.91
N HIS A 224 17.74 -0.02 14.72
CA HIS A 224 19.15 -0.36 14.46
C HIS A 224 19.58 -1.78 14.84
N LYS A 225 18.66 -2.69 15.14
CA LYS A 225 18.94 -4.09 15.45
C LYS A 225 18.48 -5.02 14.34
N CYS A 226 19.24 -6.08 14.11
CA CYS A 226 18.86 -7.15 13.20
C CYS A 226 18.08 -8.22 13.96
N LEU A 227 16.76 -8.21 13.82
CA LEU A 227 15.85 -9.09 14.55
C LEU A 227 15.23 -10.13 13.61
N PRO A 228 14.86 -11.32 14.12
CA PRO A 228 14.15 -12.30 13.32
C PRO A 228 12.80 -11.74 12.87
N ALA A 229 12.34 -12.14 11.68
CA ALA A 229 11.05 -11.73 11.13
C ALA A 229 9.88 -12.08 12.08
N SER A 230 10.01 -13.11 12.90
CA SER A 230 9.03 -13.47 13.94
C SER A 230 8.95 -12.48 15.10
N ALA A 231 9.95 -11.62 15.31
CA ALA A 231 9.89 -10.54 16.30
C ALA A 231 8.98 -9.40 15.85
N PHE A 232 8.63 -9.35 14.56
CA PHE A 232 7.66 -8.43 14.02
C PHE A 232 6.30 -9.10 14.14
N ASN A 233 5.36 -8.46 14.83
CA ASN A 233 4.00 -8.96 15.02
C ASN A 233 3.19 -8.81 13.71
N PHE A 234 3.62 -9.50 12.65
CA PHE A 234 2.90 -9.52 11.39
C PHE A 234 1.52 -10.14 11.61
N SER A 235 0.48 -9.41 11.21
CA SER A 235 -0.90 -9.93 11.28
C SER A 235 -1.05 -11.14 10.35
N ALA A 236 -1.98 -12.04 10.64
CA ALA A 236 -2.28 -13.15 9.74
C ALA A 236 -3.65 -12.94 9.10
N CYS A 237 -3.78 -13.30 7.83
CA CYS A 237 -5.08 -13.32 7.17
C CYS A 237 -5.86 -14.60 7.54
N PRO A 238 -7.21 -14.52 7.65
CA PRO A 238 -8.04 -15.69 7.87
C PRO A 238 -7.89 -16.69 6.71
N GLY A 239 -8.03 -17.98 7.00
CA GLY A 239 -7.90 -19.03 5.99
C GLY A 239 -6.49 -19.19 5.42
N SER A 240 -5.47 -18.80 6.19
CA SER A 240 -4.07 -19.05 5.85
C SER A 240 -3.55 -20.30 6.57
N TRP A 241 -3.14 -21.32 5.83
CA TRP A 241 -2.57 -22.56 6.38
C TRP A 241 -1.56 -23.17 5.40
N ASP A 242 -0.52 -23.82 5.92
CA ASP A 242 0.42 -24.64 5.13
C ASP A 242 0.95 -23.93 3.85
N GLY A 243 1.35 -22.65 4.00
CA GLY A 243 1.85 -21.82 2.89
C GLY A 243 0.77 -21.27 1.95
N LYS A 244 -0.51 -21.65 2.10
CA LYS A 244 -1.64 -21.02 1.43
C LYS A 244 -2.06 -19.77 2.19
N ILE A 245 -2.35 -18.71 1.45
CA ILE A 245 -2.86 -17.44 1.98
C ILE A 245 -4.25 -17.24 1.36
N CYS A 246 -5.26 -16.92 2.19
CA CYS A 246 -6.62 -16.65 1.74
C CYS A 246 -7.23 -17.78 0.88
N PHE A 247 -7.22 -19.03 1.38
CA PHE A 247 -7.70 -20.23 0.68
C PHE A 247 -7.06 -20.49 -0.70
N ALA A 248 -5.95 -19.83 -1.03
CA ALA A 248 -5.35 -19.81 -2.37
C ALA A 248 -6.21 -19.12 -3.45
N HIS A 249 -7.22 -18.33 -3.07
CA HIS A 249 -8.11 -17.56 -3.95
C HIS A 249 -8.02 -16.04 -3.71
N GLY A 250 -6.97 -15.59 -3.03
CA GLY A 250 -6.65 -14.16 -2.95
C GLY A 250 -6.19 -13.61 -4.30
N VAL A 251 -6.21 -12.30 -4.49
CA VAL A 251 -5.58 -11.68 -5.66
C VAL A 251 -4.07 -11.86 -5.57
N SER A 252 -3.48 -12.17 -6.71
CA SER A 252 -2.04 -12.14 -6.83
C SER A 252 -1.54 -10.71 -6.87
N GLY A 253 -0.60 -10.40 -5.98
CA GLY A 253 0.05 -9.09 -5.98
C GLY A 253 1.07 -9.06 -7.10
N GLY A 254 0.58 -8.73 -8.29
CA GLY A 254 1.23 -9.03 -9.56
C GLY A 254 2.72 -8.71 -9.65
N ALA A 255 3.44 -9.60 -10.34
CA ALA A 255 4.30 -9.14 -11.42
C ALA A 255 3.37 -8.61 -12.52
N GLY A 256 3.65 -7.42 -13.04
CA GLY A 256 2.79 -6.74 -14.01
C GLY A 256 2.34 -7.64 -15.17
N ARG A 257 1.18 -7.33 -15.75
CA ARG A 257 0.65 -7.93 -16.99
C ARG A 257 1.72 -7.86 -18.10
N GLY A 258 2.58 -8.88 -18.18
CA GLY A 258 3.80 -8.83 -18.98
C GLY A 258 4.64 -10.10 -18.95
N ALA A 259 4.38 -11.06 -18.06
CA ALA A 259 4.96 -12.39 -18.15
C ALA A 259 4.33 -13.14 -19.35
N ARG A 260 4.92 -12.95 -20.53
CA ARG A 260 4.60 -13.74 -21.73
C ARG A 260 5.04 -15.17 -21.44
N VAL A 261 4.09 -16.04 -21.07
CA VAL A 261 4.35 -17.48 -20.88
C VAL A 261 4.95 -18.01 -22.18
N PRO A 262 6.15 -18.61 -22.18
CA PRO A 262 6.69 -19.23 -23.37
C PRO A 262 5.73 -20.32 -23.85
N ARG A 263 5.29 -20.26 -25.12
CA ARG A 263 4.55 -21.36 -25.73
C ARG A 263 5.46 -22.60 -25.70
N GLY A 264 5.18 -23.55 -24.80
CA GLY A 264 5.95 -24.80 -24.67
C GLY A 264 6.38 -25.20 -23.26
N ALA A 265 6.05 -24.44 -22.20
CA ALA A 265 6.28 -24.90 -20.84
C ALA A 265 5.31 -26.06 -20.48
N LEU A 266 5.83 -27.29 -20.42
CA LEU A 266 5.09 -28.51 -20.01
C LEU A 266 4.94 -28.63 -18.48
N THR A 267 5.41 -27.64 -17.72
CA THR A 267 5.25 -27.60 -16.26
C THR A 267 4.18 -26.57 -15.88
N PRO A 268 3.21 -26.90 -15.01
CA PRO A 268 2.30 -25.91 -14.48
C PRO A 268 3.13 -24.86 -13.72
N THR A 269 3.09 -23.61 -14.18
CA THR A 269 3.64 -22.49 -13.41
C THR A 269 2.91 -22.45 -12.07
N PRO A 270 3.62 -22.40 -10.92
CA PRO A 270 2.96 -22.30 -9.63
C PRO A 270 2.05 -21.06 -9.64
N PRO A 271 0.85 -21.13 -9.03
CA PRO A 271 -0.01 -19.96 -8.94
C PRO A 271 0.76 -18.84 -8.22
N PRO A 272 0.63 -17.58 -8.67
CA PRO A 272 1.27 -16.46 -8.01
C PRO A 272 0.88 -16.40 -6.53
N PRO A 273 1.79 -15.95 -5.64
CA PRO A 273 1.52 -15.93 -4.21
C PRO A 273 0.33 -15.01 -3.90
N GLN A 274 -0.63 -15.55 -3.17
CA GLN A 274 -1.83 -14.81 -2.76
C GLN A 274 -1.52 -13.79 -1.67
N VAL A 275 -2.24 -12.67 -1.71
CA VAL A 275 -1.91 -11.50 -0.91
C VAL A 275 -2.84 -11.32 0.27
N CYS A 276 -2.21 -11.09 1.43
CA CYS A 276 -2.83 -10.55 2.64
C CYS A 276 -2.59 -9.04 2.70
N SER A 277 -3.64 -8.26 2.95
CA SER A 277 -3.51 -6.81 3.12
C SER A 277 -2.91 -6.44 4.47
N ASN A 278 -2.45 -5.20 4.58
CA ASN A 278 -1.98 -4.58 5.82
C ASN A 278 -3.02 -4.52 6.94
N GLU A 279 -4.31 -4.64 6.61
CA GLU A 279 -5.39 -4.71 7.59
C GLU A 279 -5.75 -6.16 8.00
N GLY A 280 -4.97 -7.16 7.58
CA GLY A 280 -5.27 -8.57 7.85
C GLY A 280 -6.50 -9.11 7.10
N LYS A 281 -6.89 -8.44 6.01
CA LYS A 281 -8.00 -8.84 5.15
C LYS A 281 -7.51 -9.54 3.89
N CYS A 282 -8.23 -10.57 3.48
CA CYS A 282 -8.09 -11.18 2.17
C CYS A 282 -8.78 -10.34 1.10
N ILE A 283 -8.12 -10.15 -0.04
CA ILE A 283 -8.72 -9.57 -1.23
C ILE A 283 -8.87 -10.72 -2.22
N CYS A 284 -10.10 -11.07 -2.60
CA CYS A 284 -10.38 -12.27 -3.37
C CYS A 284 -10.30 -12.03 -4.88
N GLU A 285 -9.99 -13.09 -5.63
CA GLU A 285 -10.16 -13.09 -7.09
C GLU A 285 -11.63 -12.85 -7.46
N PRO A 286 -11.94 -12.37 -8.69
CA PRO A 286 -13.28 -11.88 -9.03
C PRO A 286 -14.42 -12.88 -8.87
N GLU A 287 -14.14 -14.19 -8.93
CA GLU A 287 -15.13 -15.27 -8.77
C GLU A 287 -15.21 -15.82 -7.34
N TRP A 288 -14.52 -15.19 -6.38
CA TRP A 288 -14.44 -15.64 -4.99
C TRP A 288 -14.85 -14.52 -4.04
N THR A 289 -15.47 -14.90 -2.92
CA THR A 289 -15.97 -13.99 -1.89
C THR A 289 -15.82 -14.61 -0.50
N GLY A 290 -16.23 -13.85 0.52
CA GLY A 290 -16.05 -14.20 1.93
C GLY A 290 -14.78 -13.61 2.53
N LYS A 291 -14.64 -13.70 3.86
CA LYS A 291 -13.52 -13.08 4.60
C LYS A 291 -12.18 -13.72 4.29
N ASP A 292 -12.19 -14.97 3.85
CA ASP A 292 -11.05 -15.83 3.61
C ASP A 292 -10.98 -16.32 2.15
N CYS A 293 -11.86 -15.82 1.27
CA CYS A 293 -11.98 -16.23 -0.13
C CYS A 293 -12.37 -17.70 -0.34
N SER A 294 -13.12 -18.29 0.60
CA SER A 294 -13.56 -19.68 0.52
C SER A 294 -14.84 -19.91 -0.29
N VAL A 295 -15.58 -18.85 -0.63
CA VAL A 295 -16.91 -18.95 -1.26
C VAL A 295 -16.80 -18.62 -2.74
N TYR A 296 -17.17 -19.56 -3.61
CA TYR A 296 -17.26 -19.33 -5.06
C TYR A 296 -18.54 -18.55 -5.40
N ASP A 297 -18.38 -17.37 -5.99
CA ASP A 297 -19.44 -16.46 -6.43
C ASP A 297 -19.10 -15.92 -7.83
N PRO A 298 -19.37 -16.69 -8.90
CA PRO A 298 -18.98 -16.32 -10.25
C PRO A 298 -19.72 -15.07 -10.74
N ILE A 299 -19.01 -14.20 -11.45
CA ILE A 299 -19.62 -13.02 -12.06
C ILE A 299 -20.59 -13.50 -13.16
N PRO A 300 -21.89 -13.11 -13.11
CA PRO A 300 -22.84 -13.51 -14.15
C PRO A 300 -22.35 -13.06 -15.53
N GLU A 301 -22.22 -13.98 -16.48
CA GLU A 301 -21.92 -13.62 -17.85
C GLU A 301 -23.05 -12.72 -18.40
N PRO A 302 -22.72 -11.58 -19.05
CA PRO A 302 -23.73 -10.80 -19.73
C PRO A 302 -24.32 -11.67 -20.84
N ARG A 303 -25.61 -12.01 -20.72
CA ARG A 303 -26.31 -12.73 -21.78
C ARG A 303 -26.14 -11.93 -23.07
N PRO A 304 -25.75 -12.55 -24.20
CA PRO A 304 -25.74 -11.85 -25.47
C PRO A 304 -27.14 -11.32 -25.70
N THR A 305 -27.28 -10.00 -25.88
CA THR A 305 -28.52 -9.38 -26.33
C THR A 305 -28.72 -9.78 -27.80
N GLY A 306 -29.14 -11.02 -28.01
CA GLY A 306 -29.77 -11.49 -29.22
C GLY A 306 -31.25 -11.15 -29.14
N ASP A 307 -31.63 -10.22 -29.99
CA ASP A 307 -33.00 -9.84 -30.36
C ASP A 307 -33.85 -9.15 -29.30
N THR A 308 -34.61 -8.19 -29.81
CA THR A 308 -35.61 -7.38 -29.14
C THR A 308 -36.65 -8.23 -28.42
N GLU A 309 -36.39 -8.66 -27.20
CA GLU A 309 -37.46 -8.97 -26.27
C GLU A 309 -38.08 -7.65 -25.83
N ARG A 310 -39.12 -7.28 -26.58
CA ARG A 310 -40.14 -6.30 -26.22
C ARG A 310 -40.48 -6.51 -24.75
N TYR A 311 -39.98 -5.64 -23.87
CA TYR A 311 -40.38 -5.60 -22.47
C TYR A 311 -41.89 -5.37 -22.45
N LYS A 312 -42.66 -6.45 -22.40
CA LYS A 312 -44.07 -6.41 -22.02
C LYS A 312 -44.04 -6.12 -20.53
N GLY A 313 -43.96 -4.83 -20.20
CA GLY A 313 -44.31 -4.35 -18.88
C GLY A 313 -45.66 -4.96 -18.48
N PRO A 314 -45.91 -5.17 -17.18
CA PRO A 314 -47.17 -5.73 -16.73
C PRO A 314 -48.31 -4.95 -17.38
N SER A 315 -49.10 -5.65 -18.20
CA SER A 315 -50.26 -5.09 -18.87
C SER A 315 -51.09 -4.36 -17.82
N GLY A 316 -51.29 -3.05 -18.01
CA GLY A 316 -52.11 -2.18 -17.18
C GLY A 316 -53.60 -2.52 -17.17
N THR A 317 -53.94 -3.80 -17.39
CA THR A 317 -55.30 -4.34 -17.33
C THR A 317 -55.59 -5.02 -15.98
N ASN A 318 -54.55 -5.44 -15.23
CA ASN A 318 -54.74 -6.11 -13.93
C ASN A 318 -54.61 -5.19 -12.70
N ILE A 319 -54.22 -3.92 -12.87
CA ILE A 319 -54.20 -2.94 -11.76
C ILE A 319 -55.57 -2.29 -11.56
N ILE A 320 -56.46 -2.33 -12.57
CA ILE A 320 -57.80 -1.73 -12.48
C ILE A 320 -58.79 -2.64 -11.73
N ILE A 321 -58.57 -3.96 -11.70
CA ILE A 321 -59.51 -4.92 -11.09
C ILE A 321 -59.41 -4.92 -9.55
N GLY A 322 -58.24 -4.61 -8.98
CA GLY A 322 -58.05 -4.51 -7.53
C GLY A 322 -58.65 -3.23 -6.91
N SER A 323 -58.67 -2.13 -7.65
CA SER A 323 -59.19 -0.84 -7.16
C SER A 323 -60.72 -0.73 -7.23
N ILE A 324 -61.37 -1.41 -8.18
CA ILE A 324 -62.85 -1.40 -8.30
C ILE A 324 -63.49 -2.29 -7.23
N ALA A 325 -62.90 -3.45 -6.91
CA ALA A 325 -63.39 -4.33 -5.85
C ALA A 325 -63.29 -3.67 -4.45
N GLY A 326 -62.24 -2.89 -4.19
CA GLY A 326 -62.06 -2.15 -2.94
C GLY A 326 -63.06 -0.99 -2.76
N ALA A 327 -63.37 -0.25 -3.83
CA ALA A 327 -64.31 0.88 -3.76
C ALA A 327 -65.78 0.44 -3.59
N VAL A 328 -66.17 -0.68 -4.22
CA VAL A 328 -67.54 -1.23 -4.08
C VAL A 328 -67.79 -1.79 -2.67
N LEU A 329 -66.78 -2.43 -2.05
CA LEU A 329 -66.90 -2.95 -0.69
C LEU A 329 -67.00 -1.81 0.36
N VAL A 330 -66.29 -0.71 0.16
CA VAL A 330 -66.36 0.47 1.06
C VAL A 330 -67.70 1.21 0.89
N ALA A 331 -68.24 1.31 -0.33
CA ALA A 331 -69.55 1.92 -0.56
C ALA A 331 -70.71 1.11 0.06
N ALA A 332 -70.63 -0.23 0.05
CA ALA A 332 -71.64 -1.10 0.67
C ALA A 332 -71.67 -0.99 2.21
N ILE A 333 -70.52 -0.78 2.85
CA ILE A 333 -70.43 -0.59 4.31
C ILE A 333 -70.95 0.80 4.72
N VAL A 334 -70.65 1.84 3.94
CA VAL A 334 -71.11 3.21 4.22
C VAL A 334 -72.63 3.37 3.96
N LEU A 335 -73.19 2.68 2.96
CA LEU A 335 -74.63 2.71 2.68
C LEU A 335 -75.44 1.70 3.51
N GLY A 336 -74.83 0.59 3.97
CA GLY A 336 -75.48 -0.39 4.85
C GLY A 336 -75.59 0.07 6.32
N GLY A 337 -74.83 1.08 6.74
CA GLY A 337 -74.78 1.56 8.13
C GLY A 337 -75.87 2.55 8.56
N THR A 338 -76.74 3.00 7.66
CA THR A 338 -77.79 4.00 7.99
C THR A 338 -79.21 3.43 8.07
N GLY A 339 -79.38 2.11 7.97
CA GLY A 339 -80.68 1.46 7.79
C GLY A 339 -81.39 0.91 9.03
N TRP A 340 -80.84 0.99 10.24
CA TRP A 340 -81.48 0.41 11.44
C TRP A 340 -81.41 1.37 12.63
N GLY A 341 -82.43 2.22 12.73
CA GLY A 341 -82.54 3.20 13.82
C GLY A 341 -83.84 4.00 13.80
N PHE A 342 -84.99 3.38 13.49
CA PHE A 342 -86.31 3.94 13.80
C PHE A 342 -87.34 2.81 13.91
N LYS A 343 -87.53 2.29 15.13
CA LYS A 343 -88.82 2.26 15.85
C LYS A 343 -88.62 1.71 17.26
#